data_AF-A0A1A2ZF46-F1
#
_entry.id   AF-A0A1A2ZF46-F1
#
_cell.length_a   1.000
_cell.length_b   1.000
_cell.length_c   1.000
_cell.angle_alpha   90.00
_cell.angle_beta   90.00
_cell.angle_gamma   90.00
#
_symmetry.space_group_name_H-M   'P 1'
#
loop_
_entity.id
_entity.type
_entity.pdbx_description
1 polymer ?
#
loop_
_entity_poly.entity_id
_entity_poly.type
_entity_poly.pdbx_seq_one_letter_code
_entity_poly.pdbx_strand_id
1 'polypeptide(L)'
;MATAQDPLEQAIDRAESRAAAARERAALAGLSAARSFEESALQHERVAQVQDVTVAQGVSDSELHRKSASRHRQAAAEDRELAQLKRKESEADLAVDGD
;
A
#
# COMPACT_ATOMS: atom_id res chain seq x y z
N MET A 1 45.51 -4.69 -22.96
CA MET A 1 45.36 -5.90 -22.12
C MET A 1 44.28 -5.59 -21.11
N ALA A 2 43.16 -6.31 -21.12
CA ALA A 2 42.10 -6.14 -20.13
C ALA A 2 42.60 -6.71 -18.81
N THR A 3 42.75 -5.87 -17.79
CA THR A 3 42.98 -6.32 -16.42
C THR A 3 41.73 -7.07 -15.99
N ALA A 4 41.86 -8.37 -15.72
CA ALA A 4 40.79 -9.13 -15.08
C ALA A 4 40.49 -8.43 -13.74
N GLN A 5 39.29 -7.86 -13.60
CA GLN A 5 38.83 -7.32 -12.32
C GLN A 5 38.97 -8.38 -11.24
N ASP A 6 39.38 -7.96 -10.04
CA ASP A 6 39.55 -8.86 -8.90
C ASP A 6 38.26 -9.67 -8.71
N PRO A 7 38.33 -11.02 -8.58
CA PRO A 7 37.15 -11.83 -8.27
C PRO A 7 36.31 -11.30 -7.09
N LEU A 8 36.92 -10.60 -6.14
CA LEU A 8 36.22 -9.92 -5.05
C LEU A 8 35.43 -8.70 -5.54
N GLU A 9 36.03 -7.85 -6.37
CA GLU A 9 35.35 -6.69 -6.97
C GLU A 9 34.13 -7.15 -7.79
N GLN A 10 34.28 -8.17 -8.62
CA GLN A 10 33.16 -8.74 -9.38
C GLN A 10 32.07 -9.34 -8.49
N ALA A 11 32.42 -9.87 -7.32
CA ALA A 11 31.46 -10.41 -6.37
C ALA A 11 30.68 -9.28 -5.67
N ILE A 12 31.35 -8.18 -5.34
CA ILE A 12 30.74 -6.98 -4.76
C ILE A 12 29.76 -6.35 -5.77
N ASP A 13 30.18 -6.11 -7.01
CA ASP A 13 29.32 -5.53 -8.06
C ASP A 13 28.03 -6.35 -8.27
N ARG A 14 28.15 -7.69 -8.28
CA ARG A 14 26.99 -8.59 -8.40
C ARG A 14 26.09 -8.53 -7.17
N ALA A 15 26.65 -8.40 -5.98
CA ALA A 15 25.88 -8.30 -4.75
C ALA A 15 25.11 -6.97 -4.70
N GLU A 16 25.74 -5.86 -5.07
CA GLU A 16 25.12 -4.54 -5.15
C GLU A 16 24.01 -4.50 -6.19
N SER A 17 24.25 -5.02 -7.40
CA SER A 17 23.22 -5.12 -8.44
C SER A 17 22.01 -5.94 -7.99
N ARG A 18 22.24 -7.06 -7.29
CA ARG A 18 21.13 -7.88 -6.73
C ARG A 18 20.38 -7.17 -5.63
N ALA A 19 21.07 -6.40 -4.78
CA ALA A 19 20.45 -5.61 -3.73
C ALA A 19 19.57 -4.51 -4.32
N ALA A 20 20.04 -3.77 -5.32
CA ALA A 20 19.26 -2.77 -6.04
C ALA A 20 18.00 -3.39 -6.68
N ALA A 21 18.14 -4.49 -7.42
CA ALA A 21 16.99 -5.18 -8.01
C ALA A 21 16.00 -5.74 -6.96
N ALA A 22 16.46 -6.07 -5.75
CA ALA A 22 15.59 -6.49 -4.66
C ALA A 22 14.81 -5.30 -4.07
N ARG A 23 15.47 -4.15 -3.89
CA ARG A 23 14.84 -2.91 -3.41
C ARG A 23 13.79 -2.40 -4.40
N GLU A 24 14.12 -2.34 -5.68
CA GLU A 24 13.16 -1.95 -6.73
C GLU A 24 11.90 -2.83 -6.69
N ARG A 25 12.05 -4.15 -6.62
CA ARG A 25 10.90 -5.07 -6.51
C ARG A 25 10.09 -4.85 -5.24
N ALA A 26 10.75 -4.60 -4.11
CA ALA A 26 10.06 -4.33 -2.85
C ALA A 26 9.25 -3.04 -2.93
N ALA A 27 9.81 -1.99 -3.53
CA ALA A 27 9.12 -0.72 -3.73
C ALA A 27 7.90 -0.88 -4.67
N LEU A 28 8.05 -1.59 -5.79
CA LEU A 28 6.92 -1.87 -6.69
C LEU A 28 5.80 -2.67 -5.99
N ALA A 29 6.17 -3.64 -5.15
CA ALA A 29 5.21 -4.37 -4.33
C ALA A 29 4.51 -3.46 -3.31
N GLY A 30 5.24 -2.52 -2.71
CA GLY A 30 4.69 -1.51 -1.81
C GLY A 30 3.70 -0.56 -2.50
N LEU A 31 3.99 -0.13 -3.74
CA LEU A 31 3.03 0.65 -4.56
C LEU A 31 1.78 -0.16 -4.90
N SER A 32 1.93 -1.44 -5.22
CA SER A 32 0.79 -2.33 -5.43
C SER A 32 -0.04 -2.50 -4.16
N ALA A 33 0.59 -2.62 -3.00
CA ALA A 33 -0.10 -2.69 -1.71
C ALA A 33 -0.85 -1.38 -1.42
N ALA A 34 -0.25 -0.22 -1.70
CA ALA A 34 -0.91 1.07 -1.54
C ALA A 34 -2.21 1.14 -2.34
N ARG A 35 -2.18 0.75 -3.63
CA ARG A 35 -3.38 0.68 -4.47
C ARG A 35 -4.44 -0.27 -3.89
N SER A 36 -4.02 -1.44 -3.40
CA SER A 36 -4.95 -2.40 -2.77
C SER A 36 -5.65 -1.80 -1.55
N PHE A 37 -4.93 -1.03 -0.71
CA PHE A 37 -5.54 -0.34 0.42
C PHE A 37 -6.53 0.74 -0.03
N GLU A 38 -6.24 1.50 -1.08
CA GLU A 38 -7.21 2.47 -1.64
C GLU A 38 -8.48 1.79 -2.13
N GLU A 39 -8.34 0.67 -2.83
CA GLU A 39 -9.48 -0.13 -3.31
C GLU A 39 -10.29 -0.71 -2.14
N SER A 40 -9.64 -1.09 -1.05
CA SER A 40 -10.29 -1.53 0.20
C SER A 40 -11.04 -0.38 0.89
N ALA A 41 -10.43 0.81 1.00
CA ALA A 41 -11.08 1.99 1.55
C ALA A 41 -12.38 2.33 0.82
N LEU A 42 -12.37 2.28 -0.53
CA LEU A 42 -13.56 2.50 -1.35
C LEU A 42 -14.65 1.45 -1.11
N GLN A 43 -14.29 0.21 -0.77
CA GLN A 43 -15.26 -0.84 -0.43
C GLN A 43 -15.88 -0.58 0.94
N HIS A 44 -15.07 -0.22 1.92
CA HIS A 44 -15.55 0.16 3.24
C HIS A 44 -16.54 1.33 3.18
N GLU A 45 -16.25 2.37 2.41
CA GLU A 45 -17.18 3.49 2.23
C GLU A 45 -18.49 3.07 1.57
N ARG A 46 -18.43 2.22 0.55
CA ARG A 46 -19.63 1.68 -0.10
C ARG A 46 -20.50 0.92 0.90
N VAL A 47 -19.91 0.11 1.77
CA VAL A 47 -20.67 -0.59 2.82
C VAL A 47 -21.26 0.41 3.81
N ALA A 48 -20.50 1.41 4.26
CA ALA A 48 -21.03 2.44 5.15
C ALA A 48 -22.24 3.18 4.54
N GLN A 49 -22.18 3.49 3.26
CA GLN A 49 -23.28 4.13 2.53
C GLN A 49 -24.52 3.23 2.46
N VAL A 50 -24.35 1.93 2.21
CA VAL A 50 -25.46 0.96 2.25
C VAL A 50 -26.10 0.92 3.63
N GLN A 51 -25.30 0.94 4.70
CA GLN A 51 -25.82 0.98 6.07
C GLN A 51 -26.64 2.25 6.34
N ASP A 52 -26.16 3.42 5.89
CA ASP A 52 -26.87 4.69 6.05
C ASP A 52 -28.21 4.70 5.28
N VAL A 53 -28.22 4.19 4.04
CA VAL A 53 -29.45 4.03 3.23
C VAL A 53 -30.43 3.08 3.92
N THR A 54 -29.93 1.99 4.51
CA THR A 54 -30.75 1.02 5.23
C THR A 54 -31.45 1.69 6.44
N VAL A 55 -30.73 2.54 7.19
CA VAL A 55 -31.35 3.33 8.28
C VAL A 55 -32.41 4.30 7.74
N ALA A 56 -32.15 4.96 6.62
CA ALA A 56 -33.10 5.91 6.02
C ALA A 56 -34.41 5.24 5.55
N GLN A 57 -34.37 3.94 5.25
CA GLN A 57 -35.55 3.14 4.91
C GLN A 57 -36.39 2.73 6.13
N GLY A 58 -35.94 3.06 7.35
CA GLY A 58 -36.73 2.85 8.57
C GLY A 58 -36.71 1.42 9.12
N VAL A 59 -35.65 0.65 8.86
CA VAL A 59 -35.49 -0.69 9.44
C VAL A 59 -35.42 -0.65 10.97
N SER A 60 -35.77 -1.77 11.61
CA SER A 60 -35.43 -2.00 13.01
C SER A 60 -33.90 -2.01 13.20
N ASP A 61 -33.41 -1.83 14.42
CA ASP A 61 -31.98 -1.87 14.75
C ASP A 61 -31.11 -0.76 14.12
N SER A 62 -31.71 0.42 13.87
CA SER A 62 -31.00 1.58 13.28
C SER A 62 -29.67 1.93 13.96
N GLU A 63 -29.53 1.72 15.27
CA GLU A 63 -28.26 1.94 15.98
C GLU A 63 -27.15 0.97 15.58
N LEU A 64 -27.47 -0.31 15.33
CA LEU A 64 -26.49 -1.30 14.87
C LEU A 64 -25.97 -0.91 13.47
N HIS A 65 -26.86 -0.50 12.59
CA HIS A 65 -26.51 0.00 11.26
C HIS A 65 -25.62 1.25 11.33
N ARG A 66 -25.98 2.26 12.14
CA ARG A 66 -25.15 3.46 12.35
C ARG A 66 -23.76 3.12 12.89
N LYS A 67 -23.68 2.20 13.86
CA LYS A 67 -22.40 1.74 14.43
C LYS A 67 -21.55 1.01 13.41
N SER A 68 -22.15 0.14 12.60
CA SER A 68 -21.46 -0.54 11.50
C SER A 68 -20.94 0.46 10.46
N ALA A 69 -21.77 1.42 10.04
CA ALA A 69 -21.36 2.49 9.12
C ALA A 69 -20.16 3.28 9.64
N SER A 70 -20.18 3.64 10.92
CA SER A 70 -19.06 4.33 11.58
C SER A 70 -17.77 3.51 11.55
N ARG A 71 -17.84 2.20 11.82
CA ARG A 71 -16.67 1.31 11.79
C ARG A 71 -16.09 1.18 10.39
N HIS A 72 -16.95 1.08 9.37
CA HIS A 72 -16.49 1.05 7.99
C HIS A 72 -15.85 2.36 7.57
N ARG A 73 -16.40 3.51 7.97
CA ARG A 73 -15.75 4.81 7.74
C ARG A 73 -14.38 4.90 8.40
N GLN A 74 -14.24 4.39 9.64
CA GLN A 74 -12.96 4.32 10.32
C GLN A 74 -11.96 3.44 9.55
N ALA A 75 -12.35 2.22 9.18
CA ALA A 75 -11.49 1.31 8.41
C ALA A 75 -11.07 1.92 7.07
N ALA A 76 -11.96 2.64 6.38
CA ALA A 76 -11.62 3.36 5.16
C ALA A 76 -10.59 4.47 5.38
N ALA A 77 -10.62 5.15 6.53
CA ALA A 77 -9.63 6.17 6.87
C ALA A 77 -8.26 5.52 7.17
N GLU A 78 -8.24 4.44 7.93
CA GLU A 78 -7.04 3.66 8.24
C GLU A 78 -6.38 3.10 6.97
N ASP A 79 -7.18 2.52 6.06
CA ASP A 79 -6.69 2.03 4.76
C ASP A 79 -6.07 3.15 3.91
N ARG A 80 -6.66 4.35 3.91
CA ARG A 80 -6.09 5.51 3.20
C ARG A 80 -4.76 5.96 3.79
N GLU A 81 -4.65 5.95 5.11
CA GLU A 81 -3.40 6.25 5.79
C GLU A 81 -2.31 5.24 5.42
N LEU A 82 -2.63 3.94 5.47
CA LEU A 82 -1.72 2.87 5.04
C LEU A 82 -1.30 3.02 3.57
N ALA A 83 -2.23 3.37 2.69
CA ALA A 83 -1.93 3.62 1.28
C ALA A 83 -0.95 4.79 1.09
N GLN A 84 -1.13 5.89 1.83
CA GLN A 84 -0.23 7.04 1.78
C GLN A 84 1.16 6.69 2.30
N LEU A 85 1.25 5.98 3.43
CA LEU A 85 2.53 5.53 3.98
C LEU A 85 3.27 4.62 3.00
N LYS A 86 2.59 3.63 2.42
CA LYS A 86 3.18 2.70 1.46
C LYS A 86 3.67 3.39 0.18
N ARG A 87 2.93 4.36 -0.35
CA ARG A 87 3.40 5.20 -1.46
C ARG A 87 4.66 5.96 -1.10
N LYS A 88 4.63 6.69 0.02
CA LYS A 88 5.78 7.50 0.46
C LYS A 88 7.05 6.67 0.64
N GLU A 89 6.94 5.52 1.31
CA GLU A 89 8.07 4.60 1.51
C GLU A 89 8.60 4.08 0.17
N SER A 90 7.71 3.61 -0.71
CA SER A 90 8.09 2.97 -1.96
C SER A 90 8.63 3.96 -2.99
N GLU A 91 8.05 5.16 -3.08
CA GLU A 91 8.55 6.23 -3.94
C GLU A 91 9.92 6.71 -3.50
N ALA A 92 10.17 6.78 -2.18
CA ALA A 92 11.48 7.11 -1.65
C ALA A 92 12.53 6.03 -2.01
N ASP A 93 12.18 4.75 -1.87
CA ASP A 93 13.07 3.64 -2.24
C ASP A 93 13.42 3.66 -3.73
N LEU A 94 12.45 3.93 -4.62
CA LEU A 94 12.70 4.06 -6.07
C LEU A 94 13.53 5.29 -6.43
N ALA A 95 13.37 6.39 -5.70
CA ALA A 95 14.15 7.60 -5.94
C ALA A 95 15.63 7.43 -5.56
N VAL A 96 15.94 6.56 -4.60
CA VAL A 96 17.32 6.26 -4.16
C VAL A 96 18.05 5.32 -5.13
N ASP A 97 17.34 4.41 -5.80
CA ASP A 97 17.94 3.49 -6.80
C ASP A 97 17.99 4.09 -8.23
N GLY A 98 17.45 5.29 -8.44
CA GLY A 98 17.39 5.98 -9.74
C GLY A 98 18.48 7.03 -10.00
N ASP A 99 19.31 7.33 -9.00
CA ASP A 99 20.41 8.32 -9.03
C ASP A 99 21.78 7.59 -9.03
#